data_AF-M1A7R9-F1
#
_entry.id   AF-M1A7R9-F1
#
_cell.length_a   1.000
_cell.length_b   1.000
_cell.length_c   1.000
_cell.angle_alpha   90.00
_cell.angle_beta   90.00
_cell.angle_gamma   90.00
#
_symmetry.space_group_name_H-M   'P 1'
#
loop_
_entity.id
_entity.type
_entity.pdbx_description
1 polymer ?
#
loop_
_entity_poly.entity_id
_entity_poly.type
_entity_poly.pdbx_seq_one_letter_code
_entity_poly.pdbx_strand_id
1 'polypeptide(L)'
;MHRQEVFQPFKSHPRFNELLDNIFMVLDFFNSRMDAQKMDGEWSVEKVLQVIIVNCRSWRVDGLKMFTQLRFTYEQESHPEEFFIPYVWQLVLSRSGLNFSPSSIHLFPADLPLQDNIGEEAEKPQKGDMKGNELKIEVPV
;
A
#
# COMPACT_ATOMS: atom_id res chain seq x y z
N MET A 1 30.43 12.93 1.63
CA MET A 1 29.13 13.64 1.71
C MET A 1 28.82 13.93 3.18
N HIS A 2 28.80 15.20 3.56
CA HIS A 2 28.98 15.60 4.98
C HIS A 2 27.73 15.62 5.86
N ARG A 3 26.51 15.49 5.32
CA ARG A 3 25.27 15.68 6.09
C ARG A 3 24.46 14.41 6.30
N GLN A 4 25.10 13.31 6.73
CA GLN A 4 24.39 12.05 6.96
C GLN A 4 23.63 12.03 8.30
N GLU A 5 23.99 12.91 9.23
CA GLU A 5 23.37 13.09 10.54
C GLU A 5 21.88 13.47 10.45
N VAL A 6 21.47 14.10 9.35
CA VAL A 6 20.06 14.47 9.10
C VAL A 6 19.13 13.26 9.06
N PHE A 7 19.67 12.07 8.81
CA PHE A 7 18.92 10.82 8.76
C PHE A 7 18.81 10.12 10.12
N GLN A 8 19.59 10.52 11.13
CA GLN A 8 19.63 9.88 12.44
C GLN A 8 18.28 9.84 13.17
N PRO A 9 17.46 10.93 13.18
CA PRO A 9 16.17 10.91 13.86
C PRO A 9 15.18 9.88 13.28
N PHE A 10 15.40 9.45 12.04
CA PHE A 10 14.49 8.55 11.32
C PHE A 10 14.89 7.07 11.42
N LYS A 11 16.10 6.76 11.92
CA LYS A 11 16.62 5.38 12.01
C LYS A 11 15.84 4.47 12.94
N SER A 12 15.15 5.04 13.94
CA SER A 12 14.33 4.26 14.87
C SER A 12 12.92 3.98 14.34
N HIS A 13 12.55 4.56 13.19
CA HIS A 13 11.19 4.49 12.68
C HIS A 13 11.02 3.28 11.72
N PRO A 14 10.21 2.26 12.06
CA PRO A 14 10.09 1.03 11.27
C PRO A 14 9.74 1.26 9.79
N ARG A 15 8.91 2.27 9.48
CA ARG A 15 8.54 2.61 8.09
C ARG A 15 9.69 3.19 7.26
N PHE A 16 10.77 3.67 7.87
CA PHE A 16 11.87 4.33 7.17
C PHE A 16 13.13 3.47 7.10
N ASN A 17 13.21 2.36 7.84
CA ASN A 17 14.41 1.51 7.87
C ASN A 17 14.89 1.12 6.47
N GLU A 18 14.01 0.55 5.64
CA GLU A 18 14.36 0.11 4.28
C GLU A 18 14.77 1.28 3.37
N LEU A 19 14.11 2.44 3.52
CA LEU A 19 14.44 3.64 2.76
C LEU A 19 15.79 4.21 3.17
N LEU A 20 16.08 4.25 4.46
CA LEU A 20 17.35 4.74 4.98
C LEU A 20 18.48 3.82 4.58
N ASP A 21 18.30 2.50 4.65
CA ASP A 21 19.28 1.52 4.16
C ASP A 21 19.65 1.79 2.69
N ASN A 22 18.64 2.04 1.85
CA ASN A 22 18.85 2.38 0.44
C ASN A 22 19.63 3.69 0.27
N ILE A 23 19.29 4.73 1.03
CA ILE A 23 19.99 6.02 0.99
C ILE A 23 21.45 5.87 1.44
N PHE A 24 21.70 5.15 2.54
CA PHE A 24 23.06 4.90 3.02
C PHE A 24 23.88 4.10 2.01
N MET A 25 23.29 3.11 1.36
CA MET A 25 23.98 2.32 0.34
C MET A 25 24.48 3.19 -0.84
N VAL A 26 23.65 4.13 -1.30
CA VAL A 26 24.03 5.10 -2.35
C VAL A 26 25.14 6.04 -1.84
N LEU A 27 24.98 6.57 -0.63
CA LEU A 27 25.96 7.48 -0.03
C LEU A 27 27.32 6.80 0.13
N ASP A 28 27.36 5.57 0.64
CA ASP A 28 28.58 4.80 0.86
C ASP A 28 29.33 4.55 -0.44
N PHE A 29 28.61 4.22 -1.52
CA PHE A 29 29.22 4.08 -2.83
C PHE A 29 29.90 5.36 -3.31
N PHE A 30 29.19 6.49 -3.28
CA PHE A 30 29.80 7.74 -3.75
C PHE A 30 30.90 8.24 -2.82
N ASN A 31 30.77 8.06 -1.50
CA ASN A 31 31.85 8.36 -0.55
C ASN A 31 33.10 7.53 -0.87
N SER A 32 32.96 6.22 -1.11
CA SER A 32 34.11 5.37 -1.48
C SER A 32 34.82 5.84 -2.75
N ARG A 33 34.08 6.38 -3.73
CA ARG A 33 34.65 6.94 -4.97
C ARG A 33 35.32 8.28 -4.76
N MET A 34 34.77 9.11 -3.87
CA MET A 34 35.40 10.36 -3.45
C MET A 34 36.72 10.06 -2.74
N ASP A 35 36.72 9.12 -1.78
CA ASP A 35 37.90 8.74 -1.00
C ASP A 35 38.99 8.10 -1.87
N ALA A 36 38.59 7.36 -2.93
CA ALA A 36 39.52 6.79 -3.90
C ALA A 36 40.18 7.84 -4.81
N GLN A 37 39.53 8.99 -5.04
CA GLN A 37 40.18 10.12 -5.69
C GLN A 37 41.07 10.82 -4.66
N LYS A 38 42.36 10.46 -4.67
CA LYS A 38 43.39 11.20 -3.94
C LYS A 38 43.49 12.63 -4.51
N MET A 39 42.67 13.53 -3.98
CA MET A 39 42.73 14.96 -4.27
C MET A 39 43.44 15.67 -3.12
N ASP A 40 44.41 16.50 -3.48
CA ASP A 40 44.98 17.48 -2.56
C ASP A 40 44.03 18.69 -2.50
N GLY A 41 43.40 18.90 -1.35
CA GLY A 41 42.55 20.06 -1.05
C GLY A 41 41.08 19.72 -0.76
N GLU A 42 40.34 20.76 -0.35
CA GLU A 42 38.92 20.65 0.03
C GLU A 42 38.00 20.31 -1.16
N TRP A 43 36.89 19.65 -0.85
CA TRP A 43 35.85 19.32 -1.82
C TRP A 43 34.99 20.54 -2.17
N SER A 44 34.97 20.95 -3.44
CA SER A 44 33.99 21.91 -3.96
C SER A 44 32.73 21.20 -4.45
N VAL A 45 31.61 21.93 -4.52
CA VAL A 45 30.33 21.40 -5.03
C VAL A 45 30.49 20.86 -6.45
N GLU A 46 31.21 21.58 -7.32
CA GLU A 46 31.45 21.19 -8.71
C GLU A 46 32.23 19.88 -8.79
N LYS A 47 33.25 19.69 -7.95
CA LYS A 47 34.04 18.45 -7.91
C LYS A 47 33.19 17.27 -7.46
N VAL A 48 32.40 17.45 -6.40
CA VAL A 48 31.47 16.41 -5.92
C VAL A 48 30.47 16.03 -7.01
N LEU A 49 29.89 17.02 -7.69
CA LEU A 49 28.95 16.78 -8.79
C LEU A 49 29.61 16.01 -9.95
N GLN A 50 30.86 16.33 -10.30
CA GLN A 50 31.61 15.60 -11.32
C GLN A 50 31.84 14.14 -10.93
N VAL A 51 32.22 13.87 -9.67
CA VAL A 51 32.37 12.49 -9.17
C VAL A 51 31.06 11.72 -9.30
N ILE A 52 29.93 12.34 -8.95
CA ILE A 52 28.62 11.73 -9.10
C ILE A 52 28.35 11.40 -10.58
N ILE A 53 28.44 12.38 -11.47
CA ILE A 53 28.15 12.21 -12.91
C ILE A 53 29.00 11.09 -13.52
N VAL A 54 30.30 11.08 -13.23
CA VAL A 54 31.24 10.08 -13.78
C VAL A 54 30.94 8.67 -13.24
N ASN A 55 30.65 8.54 -11.95
CA ASN A 55 30.52 7.23 -11.31
C ASN A 55 29.09 6.68 -11.32
N CYS A 56 28.07 7.51 -11.59
CA CYS A 56 26.65 7.10 -11.67
C CYS A 56 26.43 5.91 -12.62
N ARG A 57 27.13 5.86 -13.76
CA ARG A 57 26.97 4.76 -14.73
C ARG A 57 27.49 3.42 -14.21
N SER A 58 28.40 3.45 -13.25
CA SER A 58 28.95 2.25 -12.62
C SER A 58 28.19 1.82 -11.37
N TRP A 59 27.25 2.66 -10.89
CA TRP A 59 26.39 2.31 -9.77
C TRP A 59 25.43 1.19 -10.18
N ARG A 60 25.33 0.17 -9.34
CA ARG A 60 24.35 -0.90 -9.51
C ARG A 60 23.26 -0.78 -8.46
N VAL A 61 22.03 -1.05 -8.89
CA VAL A 61 20.84 -1.05 -8.03
C VAL A 61 20.80 -2.33 -7.16
N ASP A 62 21.73 -3.26 -7.40
CA ASP A 62 21.84 -4.53 -6.70
C ASP A 62 21.96 -4.30 -5.18
N GLY A 63 21.06 -4.92 -4.42
CA GLY A 63 21.04 -4.81 -2.96
C GLY A 63 20.08 -3.74 -2.41
N LEU A 64 19.52 -2.86 -3.25
CA LEU A 64 18.47 -1.95 -2.81
C LEU A 64 17.24 -2.73 -2.35
N LYS A 65 16.76 -2.42 -1.15
CA LYS A 65 15.52 -2.92 -0.58
C LYS A 65 14.37 -2.49 -1.49
N MET A 66 13.57 -3.46 -1.91
CA MET A 66 12.34 -3.21 -2.64
C MET A 66 11.24 -2.89 -1.63
N PHE A 67 10.56 -1.78 -1.82
CA PHE A 67 9.38 -1.47 -1.02
C PHE A 67 8.23 -2.39 -1.42
N THR A 68 7.44 -2.79 -0.42
CA THR A 68 6.17 -3.45 -0.71
C THR A 68 5.30 -2.48 -1.50
N GLN A 69 4.91 -2.88 -2.70
CA GLN A 69 3.93 -2.13 -3.46
C GLN A 69 2.60 -2.27 -2.73
N LEU A 70 2.11 -1.17 -2.15
CA LEU A 70 0.78 -1.12 -1.57
C LEU A 70 -0.24 -1.37 -2.69
N ARG A 71 -0.95 -2.48 -2.58
CA ARG A 71 -2.07 -2.82 -3.46
C ARG A 71 -3.33 -2.44 -2.73
N PHE A 72 -4.00 -1.44 -3.24
CA PHE A 72 -5.33 -1.08 -2.78
C PHE A 72 -6.33 -1.76 -3.69
N THR A 73 -7.16 -2.60 -3.10
CA THR A 73 -8.35 -3.15 -3.76
C THR A 73 -9.56 -2.50 -3.12
N TYR A 74 -10.50 -2.05 -3.94
CA TYR A 74 -11.78 -1.64 -3.41
C TYR A 74 -12.49 -2.88 -2.88
N GLU A 75 -12.70 -2.91 -1.58
CA GLU A 75 -13.60 -3.87 -0.95
C GLU A 75 -14.93 -3.16 -0.77
N GLN A 76 -15.97 -3.71 -1.41
CA GLN A 76 -17.32 -3.20 -1.21
C GLN A 76 -17.79 -3.67 0.16
N GLU A 77 -18.00 -2.72 1.09
CA GLU A 77 -18.67 -3.01 2.36
C GLU A 77 -20.09 -3.51 2.04
N SER A 78 -20.48 -4.64 2.63
CA SER A 78 -21.79 -5.27 2.36
C SER A 78 -22.91 -4.55 3.09
N HIS A 79 -22.60 -3.95 4.24
CA HIS A 79 -23.56 -3.23 5.08
C HIS A 79 -23.09 -1.80 5.39
N PRO A 80 -22.91 -0.94 4.37
CA PRO A 80 -22.45 0.43 4.56
C PRO A 80 -23.41 1.23 5.46
N GLU A 81 -24.69 0.88 5.45
CA GLU A 81 -25.73 1.48 6.29
C GLU A 81 -25.43 1.40 7.79
N GLU A 82 -24.80 0.33 8.27
CA GLU A 82 -24.48 0.17 9.71
C GLU A 82 -23.53 1.25 10.20
N PHE A 83 -22.65 1.76 9.34
CA PHE A 83 -21.76 2.86 9.65
C PHE A 83 -22.35 4.22 9.27
N PHE A 84 -22.83 4.36 8.03
CA PHE A 84 -23.23 5.65 7.50
C PHE A 84 -24.52 6.18 8.14
N ILE A 85 -25.50 5.33 8.45
CA ILE A 85 -26.76 5.79 9.05
C ILE A 85 -26.51 6.39 10.44
N PRO A 86 -25.87 5.71 11.41
CA PRO A 86 -25.59 6.29 12.72
C PRO A 86 -24.71 7.54 12.62
N TYR A 87 -23.70 7.53 11.74
CA TYR A 87 -22.79 8.66 11.57
C TYR A 87 -23.48 9.92 11.04
N VAL A 88 -24.30 9.78 10.00
CA VAL A 88 -25.06 10.92 9.44
C VAL A 88 -26.02 11.48 10.48
N TRP A 89 -26.73 10.63 11.22
CA TRP A 89 -27.62 11.10 12.30
C TRP A 89 -26.86 11.79 13.43
N GLN A 90 -25.67 11.32 13.78
CA GLN A 90 -24.80 12.02 14.73
C GLN A 90 -24.43 13.42 14.22
N LEU A 91 -24.11 13.57 12.94
CA LEU A 91 -23.82 14.87 12.34
C LEU A 91 -25.05 15.78 12.34
N VAL A 92 -26.22 15.26 11.99
CA VAL A 92 -27.48 15.99 12.03
C VAL A 92 -27.78 16.47 13.46
N LEU A 93 -27.65 15.60 14.45
CA LEU A 93 -27.91 15.93 15.85
C LEU A 93 -26.93 17.00 16.37
N SER A 94 -25.66 16.93 15.98
CA SER A 94 -24.62 17.82 16.49
C SER A 94 -24.44 19.13 15.70
N ARG A 95 -24.82 19.18 14.41
CA ARG A 95 -24.44 20.28 13.50
C ARG A 95 -25.60 20.91 12.72
N SER A 96 -26.82 20.38 12.80
CA SER A 96 -27.95 20.92 12.01
C SER A 96 -28.45 22.30 12.47
N GLY A 97 -28.05 22.76 13.67
CA GLY A 97 -28.61 23.96 14.28
C GLY A 97 -30.07 23.79 14.75
N LEU A 98 -30.63 22.58 14.62
CA LEU A 98 -31.94 22.22 15.13
C LEU A 98 -31.82 21.81 16.61
N ASN A 99 -32.77 22.24 17.43
CA ASN A 99 -32.81 21.92 18.87
C ASN A 99 -33.42 20.53 19.10
N PHE A 100 -32.77 19.48 18.59
CA PHE A 100 -33.18 18.12 18.91
C PHE A 100 -33.03 17.88 20.41
N SER A 101 -34.12 17.53 21.08
CA SER A 101 -34.10 17.04 22.45
C SER A 101 -33.87 15.53 22.42
N PRO A 102 -32.72 15.01 22.90
CA PRO A 102 -32.45 13.57 22.85
C PRO A 102 -33.49 12.75 23.62
N SER A 103 -34.06 13.31 24.68
CA SER A 103 -35.11 12.69 25.49
C SER A 103 -36.47 12.59 24.79
N SER A 104 -36.63 13.24 23.64
CA SER A 104 -37.86 13.22 22.83
C SER A 104 -37.70 12.39 21.55
N ILE A 105 -36.55 11.73 21.36
CA ILE A 105 -36.31 10.85 20.22
C ILE A 105 -36.93 9.49 20.53
N HIS A 106 -37.99 9.15 19.82
CA HIS A 106 -38.60 7.82 19.85
C HIS A 106 -38.07 7.00 18.68
N LEU A 107 -37.30 5.96 18.99
CA LEU A 107 -36.84 4.99 17.99
C LEU A 107 -37.93 3.93 17.80
N PHE A 108 -38.42 3.80 16.57
CA PHE A 108 -39.30 2.71 16.20
C PHE A 108 -38.47 1.52 15.73
N PRO A 109 -38.92 0.27 15.96
CA PRO A 109 -38.30 -0.88 15.34
C PRO A 109 -38.28 -0.68 13.83
N ALA A 110 -37.09 -0.74 13.22
CA ALA A 110 -36.99 -0.87 11.78
C ALA A 110 -37.25 -2.33 11.44
N ASP A 111 -38.22 -2.59 10.56
CA ASP A 111 -38.36 -3.91 9.95
C ASP A 111 -37.11 -4.13 9.08
N LEU A 112 -36.11 -4.81 9.65
CA LEU A 112 -34.95 -5.25 8.90
C LEU A 112 -35.44 -6.24 7.85
N PRO A 113 -35.12 -6.05 6.56
CA PRO A 113 -35.44 -7.05 5.56
C PRO A 113 -34.84 -8.38 6.01
N LEU A 114 -35.69 -9.41 6.12
CA LEU A 114 -35.26 -10.77 6.36
C LEU A 114 -34.15 -11.08 5.37
N GLN A 115 -33.03 -11.57 5.89
CA GLN A 115 -31.90 -12.00 5.11
C GLN A 115 -32.40 -13.11 4.17
N ASP A 116 -32.71 -12.76 2.92
CA ASP A 116 -33.03 -13.73 1.88
C ASP A 116 -31.76 -14.57 1.70
N ASN A 117 -31.79 -15.78 2.27
CA ASN A 117 -30.80 -16.82 2.04
C ASN A 117 -30.84 -17.17 0.55
N ILE A 118 -30.10 -16.45 -0.28
CA ILE A 118 -29.80 -16.87 -1.65
C ILE A 118 -28.75 -17.96 -1.53
N GLY A 119 -29.20 -19.21 -1.46
CA GLY A 119 -28.31 -20.36 -1.56
C GLY A 119 -28.92 -21.67 -1.10
N GLU A 120 -29.91 -22.19 -1.84
CA GLU A 120 -30.13 -23.64 -1.96
C GLU A 120 -31.16 -23.93 -3.08
N GLU A 121 -30.73 -23.89 -4.34
CA GLU A 121 -31.45 -24.54 -5.44
C GLU A 121 -30.93 -25.97 -5.62
N ALA A 122 -31.64 -26.88 -4.96
CA ALA A 122 -31.97 -28.25 -5.33
C ALA A 122 -31.13 -28.97 -6.41
N GLU A 123 -30.34 -29.97 -5.97
CA GLU A 123 -29.98 -31.11 -6.80
C GLU A 123 -31.26 -31.86 -7.25
N LYS A 124 -31.45 -32.02 -8.57
CA LYS A 124 -32.32 -33.06 -9.15
C LYS A 124 -31.45 -34.15 -9.81
N PRO A 125 -31.79 -35.44 -9.65
CA PRO A 125 -31.01 -36.53 -10.20
C PRO A 125 -31.47 -36.84 -11.63
N GLN A 126 -30.56 -36.92 -12.60
CA GLN A 126 -30.88 -37.61 -13.85
C GLN A 126 -29.66 -38.24 -14.54
N LYS A 127 -29.56 -39.56 -14.33
CA LYS A 127 -29.29 -40.63 -15.31
C LYS A 127 -28.20 -40.36 -16.35
N GLY A 128 -27.05 -40.98 -16.13
CA GLY A 128 -26.01 -41.11 -17.14
C GLY A 128 -26.47 -41.97 -18.32
N ASP A 129 -26.14 -41.51 -19.52
CA ASP A 129 -25.84 -42.39 -20.64
C ASP A 129 -24.68 -41.80 -21.45
N MET A 130 -23.78 -42.71 -21.84
CA MET A 130 -22.47 -42.48 -22.42
C MET A 130 -22.51 -41.84 -23.82
N LYS A 131 -21.56 -40.94 -24.11
CA LYS A 131 -20.57 -41.05 -25.20
C LYS A 131 -19.88 -39.71 -25.44
N GLY A 132 -18.58 -39.76 -25.76
CA GLY A 132 -17.89 -38.68 -26.47
C GLY A 132 -16.50 -38.43 -25.95
N ASN A 133 -15.54 -39.17 -26.51
CA ASN A 133 -14.10 -38.95 -26.43
C ASN A 133 -13.73 -37.48 -26.68
N GLU A 134 -12.73 -36.94 -25.97
CA GLU A 134 -11.38 -36.78 -26.53
C GLU A 134 -10.44 -36.11 -25.52
N LEU A 135 -9.27 -36.73 -25.40
CA LEU A 135 -8.12 -36.30 -24.60
C LEU A 135 -7.50 -35.04 -25.22
N LYS A 136 -7.22 -34.05 -24.36
CA LYS A 136 -6.23 -32.98 -24.60
C LYS A 136 -4.88 -33.59 -24.96
N ILE A 137 -4.19 -33.13 -26.01
CA ILE A 137 -2.72 -33.02 -26.03
C ILE A 137 -2.25 -31.84 -26.92
N GLU A 138 -1.60 -30.87 -26.26
CA GLU A 138 -0.45 -30.00 -26.63
C GLU A 138 -0.48 -28.90 -27.73
N VAL A 139 -0.03 -27.72 -27.25
CA VAL A 139 0.76 -26.56 -27.79
C VAL A 139 1.80 -27.00 -28.87
N PRO A 140 2.30 -26.22 -29.87
CA PRO A 140 2.72 -24.79 -29.91
C PRO A 140 2.40 -24.03 -31.24
N VAL A 141 2.55 -22.70 -31.37
CA VAL A 141 3.77 -21.87 -31.58
C VAL A 141 3.41 -20.41 -31.30
#